data_AF-A0A5E5PW19-F1
#
_entry.id   AF-A0A5E5PW19-F1
#
_cell.length_a   1.000
_cell.length_b   1.000
_cell.length_c   1.000
_cell.angle_alpha   90.00
_cell.angle_beta   90.00
_cell.angle_gamma   90.00
#
_symmetry.space_group_name_H-M   'P 1'
#
loop_
_entity.id
_entity.type
_entity.pdbx_description
1 polymer ?
#
loop_
_entity_poly.entity_id
_entity_poly.type
_entity_poly.pdbx_seq_one_letter_code
_entity_poly.pdbx_strand_id
1 'polypeptide(L)'
;MMKIIDSHCHLDRVDLSVFGGSMESLLAHAKTLSVEEFLCVCIDLEHFDDVFSLARQYPQIYASVGVHPCELEGKDPSVAEL
;
A
#
# COMPACT_ATOMS: atom_id res chain seq x y z
N MET A 1 4.96 -23.73 -6.99
CA MET A 1 3.74 -23.02 -6.54
C MET A 1 3.60 -21.76 -7.39
N MET A 2 2.36 -21.30 -7.60
CA MET A 2 2.07 -20.10 -8.38
C MET A 2 2.12 -18.87 -7.47
N LYS A 3 2.86 -17.85 -7.86
CA LYS A 3 2.98 -16.57 -7.16
C LYS A 3 1.83 -15.64 -7.56
N ILE A 4 1.15 -15.04 -6.59
CA ILE A 4 0.10 -14.03 -6.78
C ILE A 4 0.67 -12.66 -6.39
N ILE A 5 0.34 -11.66 -7.20
CA ILE A 5 0.66 -10.26 -6.95
C ILE A 5 -0.67 -9.54 -6.75
N ASP A 6 -0.84 -8.92 -5.58
CA ASP A 6 -1.96 -8.02 -5.35
C ASP A 6 -1.61 -6.65 -5.95
N SER A 7 -2.10 -6.41 -7.17
CA SER A 7 -1.77 -5.19 -7.92
C SER A 7 -2.52 -3.94 -7.42
N HIS A 8 -3.39 -4.03 -6.42
CA HIS A 8 -4.14 -2.87 -5.93
C HIS A 8 -4.69 -3.11 -4.51
N CYS A 9 -4.01 -2.57 -3.50
CA CYS A 9 -4.44 -2.68 -2.11
C CYS A 9 -4.14 -1.40 -1.33
N HIS A 10 -4.82 -1.20 -0.20
CA HIS A 10 -4.57 -0.10 0.73
C HIS A 10 -3.97 -0.63 2.03
N LEU A 11 -2.72 -1.08 1.98
CA LEU A 11 -2.00 -1.57 3.17
C LEU A 11 -1.79 -0.47 4.22
N ASP A 12 -1.76 0.79 3.80
CA ASP A 12 -1.74 1.99 4.64
C ASP A 12 -3.02 2.16 5.48
N ARG A 13 -4.14 1.54 5.06
CA ARG A 13 -5.46 1.67 5.70
C ARG A 13 -6.03 0.35 6.21
N VAL A 14 -5.24 -0.73 6.15
CA VAL A 14 -5.71 -2.04 6.58
C VAL A 14 -5.87 -2.09 8.09
N ASP A 15 -6.97 -2.67 8.58
CA ASP A 15 -7.13 -2.93 10.01
C ASP A 15 -6.19 -4.06 10.43
N LEU A 16 -5.06 -3.69 11.05
CA LEU A 16 -4.08 -4.65 11.54
C LEU A 16 -4.54 -5.42 12.78
N SER A 17 -5.66 -5.05 13.44
CA SER A 17 -6.11 -5.73 14.66
C SER A 17 -6.38 -7.22 14.42
N VAL A 18 -6.87 -7.60 13.24
CA VAL A 18 -7.10 -9.00 12.85
C VAL A 18 -5.79 -9.78 12.60
N PHE A 19 -4.66 -9.07 12.49
CA PHE A 19 -3.31 -9.60 12.34
C PHE A 19 -2.44 -9.34 13.59
N GLY A 20 -3.07 -9.13 14.75
CA GLY A 20 -2.35 -8.88 16.01
C GLY A 20 -1.62 -7.53 16.05
N GLY A 21 -2.03 -6.57 15.21
CA GLY A 21 -1.45 -5.23 15.13
C GLY A 21 -0.13 -5.15 14.35
N SER A 22 0.22 -6.16 13.55
CA SER A 22 1.52 -6.23 12.86
C SER A 22 1.37 -6.42 11.35
N MET A 23 2.04 -5.56 10.60
CA MET A 23 2.18 -5.69 9.15
C MET A 23 2.95 -6.96 8.78
N GLU A 24 3.96 -7.34 9.56
CA GLU A 24 4.70 -8.60 9.37
C GLU A 24 3.79 -9.82 9.47
N SER A 25 2.87 -9.83 10.44
CA SER A 25 1.87 -10.90 10.60
C SER A 25 0.93 -10.98 9.39
N LEU A 26 0.47 -9.83 8.86
CA LEU A 26 -0.33 -9.77 7.64
C LEU A 26 0.44 -10.35 6.45
N LEU A 27 1.66 -9.88 6.21
CA LEU A 27 2.51 -10.32 5.09
C LEU A 27 2.85 -11.82 5.19
N ALA A 28 3.10 -12.31 6.41
CA ALA A 28 3.33 -13.73 6.65
C ALA A 28 2.07 -14.56 6.34
N HIS A 29 0.89 -14.09 6.75
CA HIS A 29 -0.39 -14.74 6.44
C HIS A 29 -0.65 -14.78 4.92
N ALA A 30 -0.48 -13.64 4.24
CA ALA A 30 -0.67 -13.54 2.79
C ALA A 30 0.25 -14.49 2.02
N LYS A 31 1.50 -14.66 2.47
CA LYS A 31 2.45 -15.61 1.91
C LYS A 31 1.97 -17.07 2.00
N THR A 32 1.22 -17.44 3.04
CA THR A 32 0.62 -18.80 3.14
C THR A 32 -0.43 -19.06 2.05
N LEU A 33 -0.99 -17.98 1.49
CA LEU A 33 -1.95 -18.00 0.38
C LEU A 33 -1.28 -17.75 -0.98
N SER A 34 0.06 -17.74 -1.03
CA SER A 34 0.87 -17.43 -2.22
C SER A 34 0.74 -15.98 -2.74
N VAL A 35 0.21 -15.05 -1.95
CA VAL A 35 0.27 -13.61 -2.26
C VAL A 35 1.58 -13.07 -1.73
N GLU A 36 2.49 -12.71 -2.64
CA GLU A 36 3.88 -12.44 -2.30
C GLU A 36 4.33 -11.01 -2.56
N GLU A 37 3.64 -10.26 -3.43
CA GLU A 37 3.94 -8.86 -3.73
C GLU A 37 2.67 -8.02 -3.77
N PHE A 38 2.81 -6.74 -3.44
CA PHE A 38 1.70 -5.82 -3.22
C PHE A 38 1.99 -4.46 -3.84
N LEU A 39 1.04 -3.88 -4.56
CA LEU A 39 1.04 -2.45 -4.87
C LEU A 39 0.11 -1.73 -3.89
N CYS A 40 0.70 -0.99 -2.95
CA CYS A 40 -0.02 -0.12 -2.04
C CYS A 40 -0.36 1.19 -2.78
N VAL A 41 -1.64 1.45 -2.97
CA VAL A 41 -2.10 2.56 -3.80
C VAL A 41 -2.34 3.84 -2.99
N CYS A 42 -1.60 4.88 -3.35
CA CYS A 42 -1.78 6.24 -2.86
C CYS A 42 -3.06 6.86 -3.45
N ILE A 43 -3.86 7.52 -2.61
CA ILE A 43 -5.11 8.16 -3.02
C ILE A 43 -5.14 9.67 -2.76
N ASP A 44 -4.18 10.20 -2.03
CA ASP A 44 -4.02 11.61 -1.73
C ASP A 44 -2.53 11.91 -1.46
N LEU A 45 -2.09 13.14 -1.64
CA LEU A 45 -0.67 13.48 -1.44
C LEU A 45 -0.33 13.66 0.04
N GLU A 46 -1.34 13.95 0.85
CA GLU A 46 -1.26 14.21 2.28
C GLU A 46 -0.79 12.97 3.07
N HIS A 47 -1.15 11.76 2.62
CA HIS A 47 -0.77 10.47 3.23
C HIS A 47 0.23 9.68 2.38
N PHE A 48 0.86 10.30 1.38
CA PHE A 48 1.86 9.62 0.55
C PHE A 48 3.00 9.03 1.39
N ASP A 49 3.41 9.70 2.47
CA ASP A 49 4.49 9.24 3.34
C ASP A 49 4.17 7.90 4.01
N ASP A 50 2.90 7.59 4.32
CA ASP A 50 2.49 6.30 4.90
C ASP A 50 2.68 5.17 3.88
N VAL A 51 2.21 5.39 2.64
CA VAL A 51 2.36 4.44 1.52
C VAL A 51 3.84 4.24 1.18
N PHE A 52 4.61 5.33 1.09
CA PHE A 52 6.03 5.28 0.75
C PHE A 52 6.86 4.61 1.84
N SER A 53 6.53 4.85 3.12
CA SER A 53 7.20 4.20 4.25
C SER A 53 7.04 2.69 4.22
N LEU A 54 5.85 2.18 3.87
CA LEU A 54 5.62 0.74 3.69
C LEU A 54 6.52 0.15 2.60
N ALA A 55 6.59 0.78 1.43
CA ALA A 55 7.45 0.30 0.33
C ALA A 55 8.95 0.38 0.67
N ARG A 56 9.36 1.34 1.50
CA ARG A 56 10.74 1.44 2.00
C ARG A 56 11.08 0.38 3.04
N GLN A 57 10.11 0.02 3.88
CA GLN A 57 10.32 -0.93 4.98
C GLN A 57 10.24 -2.39 4.53
N TYR A 58 9.36 -2.70 3.57
CA TYR A 58 9.08 -4.06 3.12
C TYR A 58 9.39 -4.22 1.63
N PRO A 59 10.43 -4.98 1.24
CA PRO A 59 10.86 -5.12 -0.15
C PRO A 59 9.81 -5.69 -1.11
N GLN A 60 8.78 -6.37 -0.61
CA GLN A 60 7.69 -6.89 -1.42
C GLN A 60 6.50 -5.93 -1.61
N ILE A 61 6.56 -4.73 -1.03
CA ILE A 61 5.55 -3.69 -1.20
C ILE A 61 6.09 -2.64 -2.17
N TYR A 62 5.31 -2.36 -3.21
CA TYR A 62 5.51 -1.23 -4.11
C TYR A 62 4.53 -0.12 -3.75
N ALA A 63 4.87 1.11 -4.08
CA ALA A 63 4.01 2.28 -3.89
C ALA A 63 3.61 2.86 -5.24
N SER A 64 2.36 3.33 -5.35
CA SER A 64 2.00 4.36 -6.33
C SER A 64 2.03 5.73 -5.67
N VAL A 65 1.97 6.79 -6.49
CA VAL A 65 1.75 8.17 -6.05
C VAL A 65 0.70 8.81 -6.95
N GLY A 66 -0.20 9.58 -6.36
CA GLY A 66 -1.29 10.23 -7.07
C GLY A 66 -2.47 10.55 -6.16
N VAL A 67 -3.47 11.23 -6.74
CA VAL A 67 -4.72 11.59 -6.07
C VAL A 67 -5.88 10.87 -6.75
N HIS A 68 -6.73 10.23 -5.96
CA HIS A 68 -7.89 9.48 -6.43
C HIS A 68 -8.99 10.46 -6.90
N PRO A 69 -9.71 10.19 -8.00
CA PRO A 69 -10.71 11.12 -8.54
C PRO A 69 -11.89 11.43 -7.62
N CYS A 70 -12.10 10.63 -6.58
CA CYS A 70 -13.13 10.88 -5.55
C CYS A 70 -12.59 11.64 -4.34
N GLU A 71 -11.30 11.96 -4.30
CA GLU A 71 -10.77 12.80 -3.23
C GLU A 71 -11.13 14.26 -3.51
N LEU A 72 -11.95 14.83 -2.63
CA LEU A 72 -12.52 16.16 -2.79
C LEU A 72 -11.78 17.23 -2.00
N GLU A 73 -10.90 16.80 -1.09
CA GLU A 73 -10.07 17.63 -0.24
C GLU A 73 -8.59 17.45 -0.61
N GLY A 74 -7.73 18.40 -0.23
CA GLY A 74 -6.31 18.36 -0.57
C GLY A 74 -5.99 19.03 -1.90
N LYS A 75 -4.83 18.68 -2.48
CA LYS A 75 -4.33 19.25 -3.74
C LYS A 75 -4.11 18.18 -4.81
N ASP A 76 -4.47 18.49 -6.05
CA ASP A 76 -4.04 17.69 -7.19
C ASP A 76 -2.51 17.79 -7.37
N PRO A 77 -1.83 16.70 -7.79
CA PRO A 77 -0.41 16.73 -8.02
C PRO A 77 -0.08 17.50 -9.31
N SER A 78 0.98 18.30 -9.27
CA SER A 78 1.67 18.69 -10.49
C SER A 78 2.56 17.55 -10.99
N VAL A 79 2.89 17.53 -12.29
CA VAL A 79 3.83 16.55 -12.86
C VAL A 79 5.21 16.60 -12.18
N ALA A 80 5.61 17.74 -11.64
CA ALA A 80 6.90 17.88 -10.95
C ALA A 80 6.91 17.28 -9.53
N GLU A 81 5.73 16.99 -8.97
CA GLU A 81 5.57 16.40 -7.63
C GLU A 81 5.40 14.86 -7.68
N LEU A 82 5.32 14.28 -8.88
CA LEU A 82 5.24 12.83 -9.12
C LEU A 82 6.57 12.28 -9.62
#